data_AF-A0A0S4JLR2-F1
#
_entry.id   AF-A0A0S4JLR2-F1
#
_cell.length_a   1.000
_cell.length_b   1.000
_cell.length_c   1.000
_cell.angle_alpha   90.00
_cell.angle_beta   90.00
_cell.angle_gamma   90.00
#
_symmetry.space_group_name_H-M   'P 1'
#
loop_
_entity.id
_entity.type
_entity.pdbx_description
1 polymer ?
#
loop_
_entity_poly.entity_id
_entity_poly.type
_entity_poly.pdbx_seq_one_letter_code
_entity_poly.pdbx_strand_id
1 'polypeptide(L)'
;MELVEDSLAAALASPSRPSIATLLRWLHEAAQGIAFAHECGVVHSNIKLDTIMTVVSEEQHVVAKVTDFGPVGIVSTFGPSMSIAHRTPMFVAPEYAVGGTGRTKASDVFSFGMTMWYALVPQGTDLGLGTNGVEVVLALQKGCRPSVTAIDPSYATLIERCWAAEPLARPSMGEVAETLRKLVACLVQPPPTPSSQLWATLLKSYNIEAEWKALQYRTEGRLFLSDDIVDRTNRCYQLVAGMAGSLSRNVRRVVMVGTNARTTNTFVVCHEAEVSSCLVNGVTKPIDAASVAGLDRLKQSFISVVTAPGKPLSAARLLFGWHGTSPDKVTAGCRDGPSSLRITDSGFFGSGLYFALEAEYALRYSPQDPATGERAMILFAISVVEPKVITPESDYRRVEDPSTPHLHGFSQYYSCNPTTRVPLAHGYDSHFIPVKNYECTHPLTGLATSRDVGYQAVDESSGAAEAHEIVIGSCFRCFPIAVVYVKA
;
A
#
# COMPACT_ATOMS: atom_id res chain seq x y z
N MET A 1 -21.94 33.50 12.16
CA MET A 1 -22.78 32.29 12.15
C MET A 1 -22.53 31.68 10.78
N GLU A 2 -21.80 30.57 10.71
CA GLU A 2 -21.46 29.94 9.43
C GLU A 2 -22.75 29.47 8.75
N LEU A 3 -22.90 29.75 7.45
CA LEU A 3 -24.04 29.27 6.67
C LEU A 3 -23.88 27.78 6.43
N VAL A 4 -24.78 27.00 7.04
CA VAL A 4 -24.91 25.57 6.82
C VAL A 4 -25.75 25.35 5.58
N GLU A 5 -25.26 24.60 4.59
CA GLU A 5 -25.98 24.36 3.35
C GLU A 5 -26.94 23.17 3.48
N ASP A 6 -26.43 21.96 3.78
CA ASP A 6 -27.21 20.72 3.78
C ASP A 6 -26.60 19.65 4.70
N SER A 7 -27.38 18.63 5.08
CA SER A 7 -26.87 17.42 5.77
C SER A 7 -26.36 16.38 4.77
N LEU A 8 -25.48 15.47 5.21
CA LEU A 8 -25.04 14.34 4.39
C LEU A 8 -26.22 13.49 3.92
N ALA A 9 -27.28 13.37 4.75
CA ALA A 9 -28.53 12.72 4.35
C ALA A 9 -29.19 13.45 3.16
N ALA A 10 -29.30 14.78 3.21
CA ALA A 10 -29.86 15.59 2.12
C ALA A 10 -29.01 15.49 0.85
N ALA A 11 -27.68 15.57 0.99
CA ALA A 11 -26.75 15.43 -0.13
C ALA A 11 -26.86 14.07 -0.84
N LEU A 12 -27.07 12.98 -0.09
CA LEU A 12 -27.27 11.64 -0.65
C LEU A 12 -28.66 11.43 -1.27
N ALA A 13 -29.67 12.18 -0.81
CA ALA A 13 -31.03 12.16 -1.35
C ALA A 13 -31.20 13.05 -2.59
N SER A 14 -30.26 13.98 -2.82
CA SER A 14 -30.26 14.89 -3.97
C SER A 14 -30.17 14.12 -5.32
N PRO A 15 -30.85 14.60 -6.38
CA PRO A 15 -30.72 14.04 -7.73
C PRO A 15 -29.27 14.03 -8.25
N SER A 16 -28.44 14.95 -7.77
CA SER A 16 -27.01 15.05 -8.08
C SER A 16 -26.19 14.53 -6.89
N ARG A 17 -26.20 13.21 -6.68
CA ARG A 17 -25.42 12.56 -5.60
C ARG A 17 -23.94 12.95 -5.71
N PRO A 18 -23.29 13.35 -4.61
CA PRO A 18 -21.86 13.66 -4.60
C PRO A 18 -21.01 12.48 -5.05
N SER A 19 -19.90 12.79 -5.73
CA SER A 19 -18.93 11.78 -6.14
C SER A 19 -18.34 11.02 -4.94
N ILE A 20 -17.87 9.79 -5.16
CA ILE A 20 -17.23 8.98 -4.11
C ILE A 20 -16.03 9.72 -3.47
N ALA A 21 -15.30 10.51 -4.25
CA ALA A 21 -14.18 11.30 -3.79
C ALA A 21 -14.63 12.43 -2.84
N THR A 22 -15.75 13.09 -3.16
CA THR A 22 -16.37 14.09 -2.29
C THR A 22 -16.87 13.47 -0.99
N LEU A 23 -17.56 12.32 -1.08
CA LEU A 23 -18.07 11.61 0.09
C LEU A 23 -16.95 11.17 1.03
N LEU A 24 -15.85 10.65 0.48
CA LEU A 24 -14.69 10.26 1.29
C LEU A 24 -13.97 11.44 1.93
N ARG A 25 -13.91 12.60 1.27
CA ARG A 25 -13.41 13.85 1.90
C ARG A 25 -14.27 14.25 3.08
N TRP A 26 -15.59 14.27 2.92
CA TRP A 26 -16.50 14.65 3.98
C TRP A 26 -16.47 13.67 5.15
N LEU A 27 -16.38 12.36 4.88
CA LEU A 27 -16.19 11.36 5.93
C LEU A 27 -14.84 11.54 6.65
N HIS A 28 -13.76 11.87 5.93
CA HIS A 28 -12.46 12.17 6.53
C HIS A 28 -12.56 13.37 7.50
N GLU A 29 -13.14 14.48 7.05
CA GLU A 29 -13.31 15.70 7.85
C GLU A 29 -14.20 15.44 9.08
N ALA A 30 -15.29 14.67 8.92
CA ALA A 30 -16.14 14.26 10.03
C ALA A 30 -15.38 13.38 11.04
N ALA A 31 -14.57 12.42 10.57
CA ALA A 31 -13.76 11.57 11.43
C ALA A 31 -12.74 12.38 12.24
N GLN A 32 -12.13 13.41 11.65
CA GLN A 32 -11.23 14.33 12.35
C GLN A 32 -11.96 15.08 13.48
N GLY A 33 -13.16 15.59 13.21
CA GLY A 33 -13.97 16.28 14.21
C GLY A 33 -14.35 15.37 15.40
N ILE A 34 -14.72 14.13 15.13
CA ILE A 34 -15.06 13.15 16.18
C ILE A 34 -13.80 12.72 16.96
N ALA A 35 -12.67 12.51 16.28
CA ALA A 35 -11.41 12.18 16.92
C ALA A 35 -10.98 13.26 17.92
N PHE A 36 -11.09 14.53 17.52
CA PHE A 36 -10.81 15.66 18.40
C PHE A 36 -11.74 15.69 19.63
N ALA A 37 -13.04 15.43 19.44
CA ALA A 37 -13.98 15.33 20.55
C ALA A 37 -13.61 14.19 21.52
N HIS A 38 -13.21 13.03 20.99
CA HIS A 38 -12.76 11.89 21.79
C HIS A 38 -11.51 12.22 22.60
N GLU A 39 -10.55 12.96 22.03
CA GLU A 39 -9.35 13.44 22.74
C GLU A 39 -9.72 14.37 23.90
N CYS A 40 -10.74 15.21 23.71
CA CYS A 40 -11.30 16.07 24.76
C CYS A 40 -12.15 15.32 25.80
N GLY A 41 -12.29 13.99 25.69
CA GLY A 41 -13.10 13.17 26.59
C GLY A 41 -14.61 13.23 26.31
N VAL A 42 -15.03 13.79 25.18
CA VAL A 42 -16.43 13.90 24.78
C VAL A 42 -16.82 12.73 23.87
N VAL A 43 -17.98 12.11 24.13
CA VAL A 43 -18.58 11.06 23.28
C VAL A 43 -19.79 11.65 22.56
N HIS A 44 -19.83 11.54 21.22
CA HIS A 44 -20.85 12.16 20.38
C HIS A 44 -22.24 11.54 20.61
N SER A 45 -22.32 10.20 20.62
CA SER A 45 -23.50 9.38 20.95
C SER A 45 -24.68 9.42 19.96
N ASN A 46 -24.59 10.22 18.90
CA ASN A 46 -25.63 10.37 17.88
C ASN A 46 -25.05 10.48 16.45
N ILE A 47 -24.00 9.75 16.12
CA ILE A 47 -23.39 9.85 14.78
C ILE A 47 -24.31 9.19 13.75
N LYS A 48 -24.76 9.98 12.78
CA LYS A 48 -25.55 9.51 11.63
C LYS A 48 -25.43 10.50 10.47
N LEU A 49 -26.09 10.19 9.36
CA LEU A 49 -26.08 11.03 8.15
C LEU A 49 -26.65 12.44 8.39
N ASP A 50 -27.60 12.59 9.32
CA ASP A 50 -28.20 13.90 9.63
C ASP A 50 -27.25 14.83 10.40
N THR A 51 -26.31 14.26 11.17
CA THR A 51 -25.43 15.00 12.08
C THR A 51 -24.08 15.34 11.45
N ILE A 52 -23.89 15.02 10.18
CA ILE A 52 -22.74 15.45 9.37
C ILE A 52 -23.28 16.49 8.40
N MET A 53 -22.89 17.75 8.59
CA MET A 53 -23.37 18.89 7.81
C MET A 53 -22.27 19.43 6.92
N THR A 54 -22.65 19.87 5.71
CA THR A 54 -21.74 20.56 4.80
C THR A 54 -21.86 22.07 5.00
N VAL A 55 -20.71 22.72 5.20
CA VAL A 55 -20.58 24.14 5.48
C VAL A 55 -19.61 24.74 4.48
N VAL A 56 -19.91 25.93 3.95
CA VAL A 56 -18.96 26.66 3.10
C VAL A 56 -17.96 27.37 4.01
N SER A 57 -16.69 26.98 3.90
CA SER A 57 -15.55 27.65 4.55
C SER A 57 -15.42 29.09 4.07
N GLU A 58 -14.73 29.93 4.85
CA GLU A 58 -14.39 31.31 4.48
C GLU A 58 -13.63 31.39 3.14
N GLU A 59 -12.89 30.34 2.79
CA GLU A 59 -12.18 30.18 1.51
C GLU A 59 -13.06 29.63 0.37
N GLN A 60 -14.39 29.66 0.51
CA GLN A 60 -15.37 29.11 -0.44
C GLN A 60 -15.26 27.60 -0.74
N HIS A 61 -14.67 26.83 0.18
CA HIS A 61 -14.60 25.38 0.08
C HIS A 61 -15.70 24.71 0.91
N VAL A 62 -16.43 23.76 0.34
CA VAL A 62 -17.41 22.96 1.09
C VAL A 62 -16.69 21.94 1.96
N VAL A 63 -16.85 22.07 3.28
CA VAL A 63 -16.27 21.20 4.32
C VAL A 63 -17.37 20.53 5.13
N ALA A 64 -17.12 19.30 5.59
CA ALA A 64 -18.03 18.59 6.48
C ALA A 64 -17.70 18.88 7.94
N LYS A 65 -18.73 19.21 8.72
CA LYS A 65 -18.66 19.41 10.17
C LYS A 65 -19.66 18.50 10.87
N VAL A 66 -19.29 18.02 12.05
CA VAL A 66 -20.16 17.17 12.88
C VAL A 66 -20.93 18.06 13.86
N THR A 67 -22.24 17.85 13.95
CA THR A 67 -23.19 18.64 14.76
C THR A 67 -23.97 17.74 15.73
N ASP A 68 -24.72 18.35 16.65
CA ASP A 68 -25.60 17.63 17.59
C ASP A 68 -24.88 16.69 18.57
N PHE A 69 -23.80 17.19 19.18
CA PHE A 69 -23.16 16.53 20.32
C PHE A 69 -24.13 16.46 21.51
N GLY A 70 -24.55 15.27 21.89
CA GLY A 70 -25.31 15.09 23.11
C GLY A 70 -26.20 13.84 23.15
N PRO A 71 -26.83 13.58 24.30
CA PRO A 71 -27.77 12.49 24.48
C PRO A 71 -28.98 12.60 23.55
N VAL A 72 -29.23 11.61 22.69
CA VAL A 72 -30.59 11.37 22.17
C VAL A 72 -31.31 10.40 23.12
N GLY A 73 -32.51 10.77 23.56
CA GLY A 73 -33.39 9.89 24.32
C GLY A 73 -33.89 8.76 23.42
N ILE A 74 -33.50 7.51 23.71
CA ILE A 74 -33.89 6.29 22.98
C ILE A 74 -35.41 6.08 22.95
N VAL A 75 -36.15 6.75 23.85
CA VAL A 75 -37.54 6.43 24.18
C VAL A 75 -38.57 7.01 23.18
N SER A 76 -38.22 7.97 22.32
CA SER A 76 -39.24 8.69 21.50
C SER A 76 -39.41 8.21 20.05
N THR A 77 -38.65 7.24 19.55
CA THR A 77 -38.55 7.02 18.07
C THR A 77 -39.04 5.67 17.53
N PHE A 78 -39.78 4.87 18.31
CA PHE A 78 -40.40 3.63 17.83
C PHE A 78 -41.84 3.87 17.34
N GLY A 79 -41.98 4.59 16.22
CA GLY A 79 -43.25 4.77 15.50
C GLY A 79 -43.42 3.78 14.33
N PRO A 80 -44.66 3.52 13.85
CA PRO A 80 -44.93 2.49 12.83
C PRO A 80 -44.57 2.92 11.40
N SER A 81 -44.22 4.18 11.17
CA SER A 81 -43.89 4.75 9.86
C SER A 81 -42.64 5.61 9.97
N MET A 82 -41.55 5.15 9.36
CA MET A 82 -40.29 5.89 9.26
C MET A 82 -39.77 5.71 7.83
N SER A 83 -39.56 6.81 7.10
CA SER A 83 -38.86 6.74 5.82
C SER A 83 -37.44 6.23 6.04
N ILE A 84 -36.83 5.61 5.02
CA ILE A 84 -35.49 4.98 5.11
C ILE A 84 -34.42 5.96 5.60
N ALA A 85 -34.58 7.26 5.32
CA ALA A 85 -33.72 8.34 5.81
C ALA A 85 -33.74 8.54 7.33
N HIS A 86 -34.78 8.08 8.05
CA HIS A 86 -34.95 8.27 9.50
C HIS A 86 -34.64 7.02 10.33
N ARG A 87 -33.97 6.01 9.76
CA ARG A 87 -33.62 4.74 10.45
C ARG A 87 -32.52 4.93 11.52
N THR A 88 -32.77 5.75 12.52
CA THR A 88 -31.94 5.96 13.72
C THR A 88 -31.46 4.64 14.39
N PRO A 89 -32.22 3.52 14.43
CA PRO A 89 -31.76 2.31 15.10
C PRO A 89 -30.55 1.61 14.46
N MET A 90 -30.30 1.79 13.17
CA MET A 90 -29.20 1.09 12.49
C MET A 90 -27.83 1.63 12.88
N PHE A 91 -27.76 2.90 13.27
CA PHE A 91 -26.51 3.56 13.69
C PHE A 91 -26.16 3.26 15.14
N VAL A 92 -27.07 2.64 15.90
CA VAL A 92 -26.88 2.37 17.33
C VAL A 92 -26.07 1.09 17.51
N ALA A 93 -24.99 1.17 18.28
CA ALA A 93 -24.16 0.01 18.59
C ALA A 93 -24.95 -1.04 19.41
N PRO A 94 -24.81 -2.35 19.09
CA PRO A 94 -25.65 -3.40 19.68
C PRO A 94 -25.51 -3.49 21.21
N GLU A 95 -24.32 -3.23 21.75
CA GLU A 95 -24.06 -3.23 23.20
C GLU A 95 -24.81 -2.13 23.95
N TYR A 96 -25.08 -1.00 23.28
CA TYR A 96 -25.83 0.11 23.86
C TYR A 96 -27.35 -0.18 23.86
N ALA A 97 -27.85 -0.89 22.84
CA ALA A 97 -29.27 -1.24 22.74
C ALA A 97 -29.75 -2.21 23.85
N VAL A 98 -28.84 -3.01 24.43
CA VAL A 98 -29.14 -4.00 25.49
C VAL A 98 -29.05 -3.39 26.90
N GLY A 99 -28.65 -2.12 27.04
CA GLY A 99 -28.51 -1.45 28.34
C GLY A 99 -27.32 -1.92 29.18
N GLY A 100 -26.39 -2.68 28.58
CA GLY A 100 -25.25 -3.28 29.29
C GLY A 100 -24.06 -2.35 29.52
N THR A 101 -23.91 -1.29 28.71
CA THR A 101 -22.81 -0.31 28.82
C THR A 101 -23.30 1.10 28.48
N GLY A 102 -22.75 2.11 29.15
CA GLY A 102 -22.98 3.52 28.81
C GLY A 102 -22.41 3.90 27.44
N ARG A 103 -22.62 5.16 27.02
CA ARG A 103 -22.05 5.70 25.77
C ARG A 103 -20.52 5.67 25.83
N THR A 104 -19.89 5.10 24.80
CA THR A 104 -18.43 4.98 24.72
C THR A 104 -17.88 5.49 23.40
N LYS A 105 -16.59 5.82 23.37
CA LYS A 105 -15.87 6.11 22.12
C LYS A 105 -16.01 4.98 21.09
N ALA A 106 -16.02 3.72 21.55
CA ALA A 106 -16.20 2.56 20.68
C ALA A 106 -17.61 2.48 20.07
N SER A 107 -18.64 2.97 20.77
CA SER A 107 -20.00 3.06 20.22
C SER A 107 -20.10 4.12 19.12
N ASP A 108 -19.40 5.25 19.26
CA ASP A 108 -19.29 6.26 18.19
C ASP A 108 -18.63 5.69 16.92
N VAL A 109 -17.57 4.89 17.09
CA VAL A 109 -16.87 4.24 15.97
C VAL A 109 -17.80 3.31 15.21
N PHE A 110 -18.65 2.55 15.91
CA PHE A 110 -19.67 1.70 15.28
C PHE A 110 -20.66 2.54 14.46
N SER A 111 -21.22 3.60 15.07
CA SER A 111 -22.15 4.51 14.41
C SER A 111 -21.53 5.15 13.16
N PHE A 112 -20.25 5.51 13.24
CA PHE A 112 -19.49 6.03 12.12
C PHE A 112 -19.29 4.99 11.02
N GLY A 113 -19.00 3.73 11.35
CA GLY A 113 -18.93 2.62 10.39
C GLY A 113 -20.22 2.41 9.61
N MET A 114 -21.38 2.43 10.29
CA MET A 114 -22.69 2.37 9.64
C MET A 114 -22.96 3.60 8.75
N THR A 115 -22.50 4.79 9.17
CA THR A 115 -22.59 6.03 8.39
C THR A 115 -21.75 5.96 7.11
N MET A 116 -20.51 5.46 7.21
CA MET A 116 -19.65 5.22 6.06
C MET A 116 -20.28 4.22 5.08
N TRP A 117 -20.79 3.09 5.59
CA TRP A 117 -21.44 2.09 4.75
C TRP A 117 -22.58 2.71 3.93
N TYR A 118 -23.48 3.43 4.60
CA TYR A 118 -24.63 4.04 3.93
C TYR A 118 -24.21 5.12 2.93
N ALA A 119 -23.20 5.93 3.28
CA ALA A 119 -22.70 6.97 2.40
C ALA A 119 -22.07 6.41 1.12
N LEU A 120 -21.45 5.23 1.17
CA LEU A 120 -20.64 4.70 0.07
C LEU A 120 -21.36 3.64 -0.78
N VAL A 121 -22.44 3.04 -0.29
CA VAL A 121 -23.18 2.00 -1.01
C VAL A 121 -24.00 2.57 -2.18
N PRO A 122 -24.23 1.83 -3.29
CA PRO A 122 -25.13 2.28 -4.35
C PRO A 122 -26.54 2.60 -3.84
N GLN A 123 -27.19 3.60 -4.43
CA GLN A 123 -28.53 4.00 -4.02
C GLN A 123 -29.52 2.84 -4.25
N GLY A 124 -30.42 2.63 -3.29
CA GLY A 124 -31.39 1.52 -3.35
C GLY A 124 -30.82 0.16 -2.93
N THR A 125 -29.59 0.09 -2.44
CA THR A 125 -29.05 -1.15 -1.87
C THR A 125 -29.83 -1.55 -0.63
N ASP A 126 -30.29 -2.79 -0.61
CA ASP A 126 -31.00 -3.34 0.55
C ASP A 126 -30.05 -3.42 1.75
N LEU A 127 -30.56 -3.00 2.91
CA LEU A 127 -29.85 -3.05 4.17
C LEU A 127 -29.60 -4.50 4.60
N GLY A 128 -30.49 -5.43 4.24
CA GLY A 128 -30.39 -6.83 4.62
C GLY A 128 -30.55 -7.08 6.13
N LEU A 129 -31.03 -6.08 6.88
CA LEU A 129 -31.25 -6.15 8.34
C LEU A 129 -32.74 -6.10 8.73
N GLY A 130 -33.65 -6.06 7.76
CA GLY A 130 -35.09 -6.02 7.99
C GLY A 130 -35.77 -4.70 7.60
N THR A 131 -37.09 -4.72 7.66
CA THR A 131 -37.98 -3.69 7.13
C THR A 131 -38.37 -2.62 8.15
N ASN A 132 -38.33 -2.94 9.45
CA ASN A 132 -38.65 -2.02 10.55
C ASN A 132 -37.51 -1.93 11.59
N GLY A 133 -37.59 -0.93 12.47
CA GLY A 133 -36.53 -0.64 13.45
C GLY A 133 -36.27 -1.76 14.46
N VAL A 134 -37.29 -2.54 14.82
CA VAL A 134 -37.15 -3.67 15.76
C VAL A 134 -36.39 -4.82 15.11
N GLU A 135 -36.72 -5.15 13.86
CA GLU A 135 -36.00 -6.16 13.08
C GLU A 135 -34.52 -5.80 12.92
N VAL A 136 -34.22 -4.53 12.61
CA VAL A 136 -32.84 -4.04 12.47
C VAL A 136 -32.06 -4.20 13.76
N VAL A 137 -32.61 -3.80 14.91
CA VAL A 137 -31.94 -3.94 16.21
C VAL A 137 -31.69 -5.42 16.52
N LEU A 138 -32.68 -6.29 16.30
CA LEU A 138 -32.54 -7.72 16.55
C LEU A 138 -31.50 -8.37 15.63
N ALA A 139 -31.43 -7.95 14.36
CA ALA A 139 -30.43 -8.43 13.41
C ALA A 139 -29.01 -8.00 13.85
N LEU A 140 -28.82 -6.73 14.21
CA LEU A 140 -27.53 -6.23 14.70
C LEU A 140 -27.07 -6.92 15.98
N GLN A 141 -28.00 -7.21 16.91
CA GLN A 141 -27.74 -7.99 18.13
C GLN A 141 -27.33 -9.43 17.83
N LYS A 142 -27.88 -10.05 16.77
CA LYS A 142 -27.47 -11.38 16.29
C LYS A 142 -26.15 -11.37 15.52
N GLY A 143 -25.48 -10.23 15.42
CA GLY A 143 -24.23 -10.07 14.69
C GLY A 143 -24.39 -9.89 13.18
N CYS A 144 -25.61 -9.78 12.66
CA CYS A 144 -25.81 -9.47 11.24
C CYS A 144 -25.28 -8.06 10.92
N ARG A 145 -24.71 -7.89 9.73
CA ARG A 145 -24.23 -6.60 9.20
C ARG A 145 -24.66 -6.45 7.74
N PRO A 146 -24.83 -5.21 7.25
CA PRO A 146 -25.09 -4.97 5.83
C PRO A 146 -23.96 -5.48 4.93
N SER A 147 -24.28 -5.88 3.71
CA SER A 147 -23.29 -6.39 2.76
C SER A 147 -22.34 -5.29 2.27
N VAL A 148 -21.03 -5.56 2.27
CA VAL A 148 -20.00 -4.67 1.70
C VAL A 148 -19.58 -5.04 0.28
N THR A 149 -20.21 -6.05 -0.33
CA THR A 149 -19.80 -6.58 -1.66
C THR A 149 -19.88 -5.55 -2.79
N ALA A 150 -20.74 -4.54 -2.65
CA ALA A 150 -20.91 -3.46 -3.62
C ALA A 150 -19.97 -2.25 -3.37
N ILE A 151 -19.10 -2.33 -2.37
CA ILE A 151 -18.18 -1.26 -1.96
C ILE A 151 -16.75 -1.69 -2.35
N ASP A 152 -15.90 -0.73 -2.74
CA ASP A 152 -14.49 -0.99 -3.01
C ASP A 152 -13.82 -1.66 -1.78
N PRO A 153 -13.04 -2.75 -1.96
CA PRO A 153 -12.45 -3.50 -0.84
C PRO A 153 -11.64 -2.66 0.14
N SER A 154 -11.01 -1.58 -0.34
CA SER A 154 -10.24 -0.68 0.51
C SER A 154 -11.09 0.09 1.52
N TYR A 155 -12.35 0.41 1.17
CA TYR A 155 -13.30 1.07 2.06
C TYR A 155 -14.05 0.04 2.91
N ALA A 156 -14.40 -1.11 2.30
CA ALA A 156 -15.09 -2.21 2.97
C ALA A 156 -14.32 -2.68 4.21
N THR A 157 -13.00 -2.88 4.09
CA THR A 157 -12.14 -3.30 5.21
C THR A 157 -12.20 -2.32 6.39
N LEU A 158 -12.24 -1.01 6.11
CA LEU A 158 -12.33 0.01 7.17
C LEU A 158 -13.72 -0.01 7.84
N ILE A 159 -14.79 -0.09 7.04
CA ILE A 159 -16.17 -0.22 7.55
C ILE A 159 -16.28 -1.45 8.46
N GLU A 160 -15.70 -2.57 8.04
CA GLU A 160 -15.78 -3.83 8.79
C GLU A 160 -15.09 -3.79 10.15
N ARG A 161 -13.96 -3.09 10.22
CA ARG A 161 -13.28 -2.84 11.49
C ARG A 161 -14.08 -1.92 12.40
N CYS A 162 -14.75 -0.90 11.85
CA CYS A 162 -15.52 0.05 12.63
C CYS A 162 -16.74 -0.58 13.32
N TRP A 163 -17.40 -1.56 12.69
CA TRP A 163 -18.62 -2.20 13.23
C TRP A 163 -18.38 -3.60 13.83
N ALA A 164 -17.14 -3.89 14.21
CA ALA A 164 -16.75 -5.15 14.86
C ALA A 164 -17.65 -5.46 16.07
N ALA A 165 -17.94 -6.75 16.28
CA ALA A 165 -18.83 -7.19 17.36
C ALA A 165 -18.29 -6.77 18.74
N GLU A 166 -17.00 -7.03 18.97
CA GLU A 166 -16.31 -6.63 20.20
C GLU A 166 -15.94 -5.13 20.16
N PRO A 167 -16.42 -4.29 21.09
CA PRO A 167 -16.13 -2.86 21.09
C PRO A 167 -14.62 -2.54 21.16
N LEU A 168 -13.85 -3.36 21.87
CA LEU A 168 -12.39 -3.18 22.01
C LEU A 168 -11.61 -3.53 20.74
N ALA A 169 -12.20 -4.27 19.80
CA ALA A 169 -11.57 -4.59 18.52
C ALA A 169 -11.73 -3.46 17.47
N ARG A 170 -12.56 -2.46 17.77
CA ARG A 170 -12.82 -1.32 16.88
C ARG A 170 -11.65 -0.33 16.94
N PRO A 171 -11.28 0.30 15.81
CA PRO A 171 -10.22 1.31 15.79
C PRO A 171 -10.64 2.57 16.55
N SER A 172 -9.66 3.38 16.95
CA SER A 172 -9.92 4.75 17.39
C SER A 172 -10.35 5.64 16.21
N MET A 173 -11.09 6.72 16.48
CA MET A 173 -11.48 7.67 15.42
C MET A 173 -10.28 8.37 14.77
N GLY A 174 -9.15 8.51 15.49
CA GLY A 174 -7.89 8.99 14.92
C GLY A 174 -7.33 8.03 13.85
N GLU A 175 -7.35 6.72 14.10
CA GLU A 175 -6.94 5.72 13.09
C GLU A 175 -7.89 5.67 11.89
N VAL A 176 -9.20 5.87 12.13
CA VAL A 176 -10.20 5.97 11.06
C VAL A 176 -9.93 7.18 10.18
N ALA A 177 -9.71 8.36 10.78
CA ALA A 177 -9.38 9.59 10.06
C ALA A 177 -8.10 9.42 9.23
N GLU A 178 -7.04 8.88 9.80
CA GLU A 178 -5.78 8.65 9.09
C GLU A 178 -5.93 7.67 7.91
N THR A 179 -6.76 6.64 8.06
CA THR A 179 -7.05 5.71 6.97
C THR A 179 -7.83 6.40 5.84
N LEU A 180 -8.86 7.20 6.17
CA LEU A 180 -9.64 7.96 5.18
C LEU A 180 -8.79 9.00 4.45
N ARG A 181 -7.87 9.68 5.15
CA ARG A 181 -6.93 10.64 4.55
C ARG A 181 -6.14 10.02 3.40
N LYS A 182 -5.60 8.81 3.62
CA LYS A 182 -4.87 8.06 2.59
C LYS A 182 -5.75 7.70 1.40
N LEU A 183 -7.00 7.32 1.65
CA LEU A 183 -7.96 6.96 0.60
C LEU A 183 -8.37 8.16 -0.25
N VAL A 184 -8.59 9.32 0.37
CA VAL A 184 -8.90 10.59 -0.33
C VAL A 184 -7.77 11.02 -1.25
N ALA A 185 -6.51 10.94 -0.78
CA ALA A 185 -5.35 11.30 -1.58
C ALA A 185 -5.24 10.46 -2.88
N CYS A 186 -5.75 9.23 -2.88
CA CYS A 186 -5.78 8.37 -4.05
C CYS A 186 -6.83 8.77 -5.11
N LEU A 187 -7.84 9.60 -4.81
CA LEU A 187 -9.02 9.82 -5.67
C LEU A 187 -9.00 11.12 -6.48
N VAL A 188 -8.23 12.12 -6.09
CA VAL A 188 -8.22 13.46 -6.70
C VAL A 188 -7.30 13.52 -7.95
N GLN A 189 -7.27 12.46 -8.76
CA GLN A 189 -6.22 12.30 -9.78
C GLN A 189 -6.69 12.59 -11.23
N PRO A 190 -5.86 13.24 -12.06
CA PRO A 190 -6.10 13.52 -13.49
C PRO A 190 -6.22 12.24 -14.36
N PRO A 191 -6.65 12.35 -15.64
CA PRO A 191 -6.88 11.20 -16.52
C PRO A 191 -5.69 10.23 -16.61
N PRO A 192 -5.93 8.95 -16.98
CA PRO A 192 -4.89 7.93 -17.09
C PRO A 192 -3.74 8.36 -17.98
N THR A 193 -2.56 8.49 -17.38
CA THR A 193 -1.32 8.49 -18.14
C THR A 193 -0.72 7.07 -18.15
N PRO A 194 -0.36 6.54 -19.33
CA PRO A 194 0.39 5.29 -19.42
C PRO A 194 1.71 5.36 -18.62
N SER A 195 2.39 4.22 -18.46
CA SER A 195 3.77 4.18 -17.94
C SER A 195 4.74 5.08 -18.72
N SER A 196 4.33 5.65 -19.88
CA SER A 196 5.01 6.73 -20.61
C SER A 196 5.60 7.80 -19.72
N GLN A 197 4.80 8.31 -18.79
CA GLN A 197 5.16 9.50 -18.04
C GLN A 197 6.21 9.17 -16.99
N LEU A 198 6.10 7.99 -16.38
CA LEU A 198 7.12 7.43 -15.51
C LEU A 198 8.37 7.10 -16.30
N TRP A 199 8.30 6.38 -17.43
CA TRP A 199 9.47 6.08 -18.27
C TRP A 199 10.17 7.36 -18.75
N ALA A 200 9.40 8.37 -19.17
CA ALA A 200 9.94 9.67 -19.56
C ALA A 200 10.55 10.45 -18.39
N THR A 201 10.18 10.15 -17.14
CA THR A 201 10.76 10.76 -15.94
C THR A 201 11.97 9.96 -15.44
N LEU A 202 11.81 8.65 -15.29
CA LEU A 202 12.79 7.71 -14.76
C LEU A 202 13.96 7.48 -15.70
N LEU A 203 13.71 7.48 -17.02
CA LEU A 203 14.70 7.16 -18.03
C LEU A 203 15.05 8.30 -18.96
N LYS A 204 14.66 9.53 -18.61
CA LYS A 204 15.05 10.73 -19.36
C LYS A 204 16.55 10.79 -19.61
N SER A 205 17.33 10.38 -18.62
CA SER A 205 18.80 10.33 -18.71
C SER A 205 19.28 9.36 -19.79
N TYR A 206 18.54 8.31 -20.13
CA TYR A 206 18.94 7.32 -21.13
C TYR A 206 18.55 7.69 -22.55
N ASN A 207 17.78 8.76 -22.74
CA ASN A 207 17.35 9.22 -24.06
C ASN A 207 16.65 8.10 -24.87
N ILE A 208 15.77 7.32 -24.24
CA ILE A 208 15.02 6.21 -24.89
C ILE A 208 13.52 6.47 -25.04
N GLU A 209 13.07 7.70 -24.76
CA GLU A 209 11.64 8.03 -24.74
C GLU A 209 10.98 7.87 -26.11
N ALA A 210 11.71 8.12 -27.18
CA ALA A 210 11.20 7.98 -28.55
C ALA A 210 10.93 6.51 -28.90
N GLU A 211 11.86 5.60 -28.59
CA GLU A 211 11.70 4.17 -28.88
C GLU A 211 10.57 3.56 -28.03
N TRP A 212 10.45 3.98 -26.77
CA TRP A 212 9.37 3.54 -25.89
C TRP A 212 7.99 4.05 -26.35
N LYS A 213 7.89 5.33 -26.76
CA LYS A 213 6.62 5.92 -27.25
C LYS A 213 6.12 5.26 -28.53
N ALA A 214 7.02 4.68 -29.32
CA ALA A 214 6.68 3.96 -30.54
C ALA A 214 6.10 2.56 -30.29
N LEU A 215 6.19 2.04 -29.06
CA LEU A 215 5.59 0.75 -28.72
C LEU A 215 4.06 0.85 -28.75
N GLN A 216 3.44 -0.18 -29.31
CA GLN A 216 1.99 -0.33 -29.28
C GLN A 216 1.58 -1.06 -28.00
N TYR A 217 0.41 -0.70 -27.46
CA TYR A 217 -0.11 -1.24 -26.21
C TYR A 217 -1.51 -1.82 -26.43
N ARG A 218 -1.75 -2.96 -25.79
CA ARG A 218 -3.09 -3.53 -25.60
C ARG A 218 -3.56 -3.30 -24.17
N THR A 219 -4.85 -3.03 -24.01
CA THR A 219 -5.46 -2.88 -22.69
C THR A 219 -6.03 -4.23 -22.24
N GLU A 220 -5.61 -4.69 -21.07
CA GLU A 220 -6.13 -5.92 -20.46
C GLU A 220 -6.65 -5.60 -19.05
N GLY A 221 -7.96 -5.41 -18.94
CA GLY A 221 -8.60 -4.94 -17.71
C GLY A 221 -8.12 -3.54 -17.31
N ARG A 222 -7.25 -3.47 -16.28
CA ARG A 222 -6.66 -2.21 -15.75
C ARG A 222 -5.18 -2.04 -16.10
N LEU A 223 -4.63 -2.92 -16.94
CA LEU A 223 -3.23 -2.91 -17.34
C LEU A 223 -3.05 -2.48 -18.80
N PHE A 224 -1.91 -1.86 -19.08
CA PHE A 224 -1.44 -1.55 -20.42
C PHE A 224 -0.22 -2.43 -20.69
N LEU A 225 -0.35 -3.41 -21.58
CA LEU A 225 0.74 -4.32 -21.92
C LEU A 225 1.23 -3.98 -23.32
N SER A 226 2.54 -3.79 -23.49
CA SER A 226 3.09 -3.72 -24.84
C SER A 226 3.12 -5.12 -25.47
N ASP A 227 3.31 -5.16 -26.78
CA ASP A 227 3.78 -6.38 -27.41
C ASP A 227 5.20 -6.74 -26.93
N ASP A 228 5.58 -8.00 -27.14
CA ASP A 228 6.92 -8.48 -26.80
C ASP A 228 7.98 -7.75 -27.62
N ILE A 229 8.96 -7.14 -26.96
CA ILE A 229 10.13 -6.58 -27.64
C ILE A 229 11.08 -7.74 -27.97
N VAL A 230 11.04 -8.18 -29.23
CA VAL A 230 11.91 -9.22 -29.81
C VAL A 230 13.12 -8.61 -30.52
N ASP A 231 13.01 -7.36 -30.98
CA ASP A 231 14.10 -6.63 -31.62
C ASP A 231 15.19 -6.28 -30.60
N ARG A 232 16.31 -7.01 -30.67
CA ARG A 232 17.48 -6.82 -29.81
C ARG A 232 18.21 -5.50 -30.03
N THR A 233 17.89 -4.77 -31.10
CA THR A 233 18.42 -3.43 -31.37
C THR A 233 17.60 -2.34 -30.68
N ASN A 234 16.38 -2.65 -30.22
CA ASN A 234 15.56 -1.72 -29.47
C ASN A 234 16.25 -1.34 -28.14
N ARG A 235 16.40 -0.04 -27.88
CA ARG A 235 17.13 0.45 -26.71
C ARG A 235 16.41 0.20 -25.39
N CYS A 236 15.08 0.06 -25.39
CA CYS A 236 14.33 -0.40 -24.21
C CYS A 236 14.71 -1.84 -23.85
N TYR A 237 14.79 -2.72 -24.87
CA TYR A 237 15.25 -4.09 -24.67
C TYR A 237 16.69 -4.11 -24.15
N GLN A 238 17.61 -3.38 -24.78
CA GLN A 238 19.01 -3.37 -24.39
C GLN A 238 19.21 -2.87 -22.95
N LEU A 239 18.45 -1.87 -22.54
CA LEU A 239 18.49 -1.35 -21.17
C LEU A 239 18.01 -2.41 -20.16
N VAL A 240 16.79 -2.94 -20.35
CA VAL A 240 16.19 -3.90 -19.41
C VAL A 240 16.96 -5.22 -19.39
N ALA A 241 17.38 -5.72 -20.56
CA ALA A 241 18.21 -6.90 -20.65
C ALA A 241 19.57 -6.67 -19.98
N GLY A 242 20.21 -5.51 -20.19
CA GLY A 242 21.47 -5.15 -19.55
C GLY A 242 21.38 -5.10 -18.01
N MET A 243 20.24 -4.65 -17.47
CA MET A 243 19.97 -4.71 -16.02
C MET A 243 19.88 -6.14 -15.46
N ALA A 244 19.71 -7.15 -16.32
CA ALA A 244 19.77 -8.56 -15.91
C ALA A 244 21.22 -9.11 -15.82
N GLY A 245 22.24 -8.29 -16.10
CA GLY A 245 23.65 -8.64 -15.90
C GLY A 245 24.08 -9.84 -16.76
N SER A 246 24.67 -10.86 -16.12
CA SER A 246 25.09 -12.11 -16.76
C SER A 246 23.96 -12.84 -17.50
N LEU A 247 22.70 -12.68 -17.07
CA LEU A 247 21.54 -13.29 -17.73
C LEU A 247 21.13 -12.62 -19.05
N SER A 248 21.71 -11.46 -19.40
CA SER A 248 21.35 -10.69 -20.61
C SER A 248 21.30 -11.55 -21.88
N ARG A 249 22.17 -12.55 -21.99
CA ARG A 249 22.26 -13.46 -23.15
C ARG A 249 21.11 -14.48 -23.23
N ASN A 250 20.50 -14.78 -22.09
CA ASN A 250 19.43 -15.77 -21.95
C ASN A 250 18.03 -15.14 -22.00
N VAL A 251 17.95 -13.81 -21.95
CA VAL A 251 16.71 -13.05 -22.16
C VAL A 251 16.18 -13.33 -23.57
N ARG A 252 14.93 -13.78 -23.65
CA ARG A 252 14.25 -14.11 -24.91
C ARG A 252 13.36 -12.98 -25.40
N ARG A 253 12.61 -12.38 -24.50
CA ARG A 253 11.73 -11.24 -24.77
C ARG A 253 11.54 -10.40 -23.52
N VAL A 254 11.33 -9.11 -23.75
CA VAL A 254 10.98 -8.12 -22.74
C VAL A 254 9.61 -7.57 -23.09
N VAL A 255 8.67 -7.66 -22.16
CA VAL A 255 7.31 -7.12 -22.31
C VAL A 255 7.22 -5.87 -21.45
N MET A 256 6.95 -4.71 -22.04
CA MET A 256 6.82 -3.47 -21.28
C MET A 256 5.44 -3.42 -20.66
N VAL A 257 5.39 -3.00 -19.40
CA VAL A 257 4.14 -2.96 -18.64
C VAL A 257 3.86 -1.54 -18.19
N GLY A 258 2.58 -1.17 -18.27
CA GLY A 258 2.01 -0.02 -17.63
C GLY A 258 0.83 -0.42 -16.75
N THR A 259 0.64 0.31 -15.66
CA THR A 259 -0.48 0.14 -14.75
C THR A 259 -1.53 1.24 -14.95
N ASN A 260 -2.66 1.15 -14.24
CA ASN A 260 -3.72 2.15 -14.33
C ASN A 260 -3.28 3.52 -13.76
N ALA A 261 -4.02 4.56 -14.16
CA ALA A 261 -3.85 5.95 -13.71
C ALA A 261 -3.59 6.09 -12.21
N ARG A 262 -4.40 5.40 -11.40
CA ARG A 262 -4.38 5.54 -9.94
C ARG A 262 -3.04 5.08 -9.38
N THR A 263 -2.53 3.95 -9.85
CA THR A 263 -1.27 3.38 -9.37
C THR A 263 -0.09 4.23 -9.84
N THR A 264 -0.09 4.62 -11.13
CA THR A 264 0.91 5.55 -11.71
C THR A 264 0.95 6.87 -10.96
N ASN A 265 -0.20 7.55 -10.80
CA ASN A 265 -0.27 8.85 -10.15
C ASN A 265 0.08 8.76 -8.66
N THR A 266 -0.35 7.71 -7.96
CA THR A 266 0.03 7.52 -6.55
C THR A 266 1.54 7.33 -6.41
N PHE A 267 2.17 6.56 -7.30
CA PHE A 267 3.63 6.41 -7.31
C PHE A 267 4.33 7.74 -7.60
N VAL A 268 3.91 8.47 -8.64
CA VAL A 268 4.49 9.77 -9.01
C VAL A 268 4.38 10.76 -7.86
N VAL A 269 3.20 10.91 -7.25
CA VAL A 269 3.01 11.79 -6.10
C VAL A 269 3.89 11.37 -4.92
N CYS A 270 3.97 10.08 -4.60
CA CYS A 270 4.84 9.58 -3.53
C CYS A 270 6.33 9.83 -3.83
N HIS A 271 6.73 9.71 -5.10
CA HIS A 271 8.09 9.94 -5.56
C HIS A 271 8.45 11.43 -5.54
N GLU A 272 7.59 12.30 -6.09
CA GLU A 272 7.77 13.75 -6.10
C GLU A 272 7.75 14.34 -4.70
N ALA A 273 6.90 13.82 -3.81
CA ALA A 273 6.90 14.21 -2.39
C ALA A 273 8.22 13.85 -1.71
N GLU A 274 8.83 12.70 -2.03
CA GLU A 274 10.15 12.31 -1.49
C GLU A 274 11.26 13.24 -2.02
N VAL A 275 11.24 13.52 -3.33
CA VAL A 275 12.16 14.45 -3.98
C VAL A 275 12.01 15.87 -3.40
N SER A 276 10.78 16.33 -3.18
CA SER A 276 10.47 17.68 -2.69
C SER A 276 10.71 17.83 -1.19
N SER A 277 10.47 16.79 -0.39
CA SER A 277 10.83 16.77 1.04
C SER A 277 12.33 16.95 1.25
N CYS A 278 13.15 16.53 0.27
CA CYS A 278 14.59 16.82 0.26
C CYS A 278 14.94 18.24 -0.21
N LEU A 279 14.03 18.95 -0.88
CA LEU A 279 14.27 20.26 -1.49
C LEU A 279 13.69 21.44 -0.69
N VAL A 280 12.63 21.25 0.11
CA VAL A 280 11.81 22.39 0.58
C VAL A 280 11.81 22.64 2.10
N ASN A 281 12.03 21.67 3.00
CA ASN A 281 11.94 21.93 4.44
C ASN A 281 12.99 21.20 5.30
N GLY A 282 13.67 21.95 6.17
CA GLY A 282 14.67 21.46 7.13
C GLY A 282 14.15 20.62 8.30
N VAL A 283 13.19 19.71 8.08
CA VAL A 283 12.67 18.73 9.05
C VAL A 283 12.35 17.45 8.26
N THR A 284 13.01 16.29 8.37
CA THR A 284 13.99 15.71 9.31
C THR A 284 15.25 15.27 8.55
N LYS A 285 16.43 15.78 8.90
CA LYS A 285 17.65 14.95 8.87
C LYS A 285 17.74 14.30 10.24
N PRO A 286 17.82 12.97 10.30
CA PRO A 286 19.14 12.37 10.41
C PRO A 286 19.23 11.07 9.61
N ILE A 287 19.67 11.18 8.36
CA ILE A 287 20.26 10.03 7.66
C ILE A 287 21.74 10.19 7.96
N ASP A 288 22.28 9.31 8.80
CA ASP A 288 23.70 9.32 9.08
C ASP A 288 24.50 9.14 7.76
N ALA A 289 25.76 9.53 7.78
CA ALA A 289 26.60 9.49 6.59
C ALA A 289 26.70 8.08 5.97
N ALA A 290 26.60 7.02 6.78
CA ALA A 290 26.68 5.65 6.30
C ALA A 290 25.41 5.26 5.51
N SER A 291 24.23 5.64 5.98
CA SER A 291 22.96 5.42 5.28
C SER A 291 22.86 6.16 3.94
N VAL A 292 23.40 7.39 3.84
CA VAL A 292 23.49 8.12 2.56
C VAL A 292 24.45 7.41 1.60
N ALA A 293 25.65 7.06 2.06
CA ALA A 293 26.65 6.39 1.24
C ALA A 293 26.18 4.99 0.79
N GLY A 294 25.47 4.26 1.65
CA GLY A 294 24.90 2.95 1.33
C GLY A 294 23.82 3.03 0.25
N LEU A 295 22.94 4.04 0.32
CA LEU A 295 21.94 4.27 -0.72
C LEU A 295 22.57 4.61 -2.07
N ASP A 296 23.63 5.42 -2.09
CA ASP A 296 24.31 5.77 -3.34
C ASP A 296 25.03 4.56 -3.97
N ARG A 297 25.58 3.64 -3.16
CA ARG A 297 26.11 2.35 -3.65
C ARG A 297 25.02 1.47 -4.27
N LEU A 298 23.84 1.38 -3.65
CA LEU A 298 22.71 0.62 -4.19
C LEU A 298 22.23 1.14 -5.55
N LYS A 299 22.17 2.47 -5.72
CA LYS A 299 21.82 3.08 -7.01
C LYS A 299 22.79 2.64 -8.11
N GLN A 300 24.07 2.54 -7.79
CA GLN A 300 25.12 2.11 -8.73
C GLN A 300 25.02 0.63 -9.10
N SER A 301 24.33 -0.19 -8.29
CA SER A 301 24.20 -1.63 -8.52
C SER A 301 23.21 -1.99 -9.63
N PHE A 302 22.15 -1.19 -9.84
CA PHE A 302 21.21 -1.38 -10.96
C PHE A 302 21.63 -0.67 -12.24
N ILE A 303 22.33 0.45 -12.08
CA ILE A 303 22.64 1.36 -13.15
C ILE A 303 24.12 1.72 -13.02
N SER A 304 24.92 1.31 -13.99
CA SER A 304 26.26 1.84 -14.11
C SER A 304 26.19 3.33 -14.46
N VAL A 305 26.79 4.17 -13.64
CA VAL A 305 26.93 5.64 -13.83
C VAL A 305 27.57 5.96 -15.19
N VAL A 306 28.36 5.04 -15.75
CA VAL A 306 29.00 5.18 -17.06
C VAL A 306 27.97 5.13 -18.21
N THR A 307 26.84 4.46 -18.02
CA THR A 307 25.81 4.24 -19.06
C THR A 307 24.58 5.14 -18.95
N ALA A 308 24.45 5.94 -17.89
CA ALA A 308 23.38 6.92 -17.74
C ALA A 308 23.89 8.32 -18.12
N PRO A 309 23.48 8.88 -19.28
CA PRO A 309 23.79 10.27 -19.63
C PRO A 309 23.15 11.27 -18.65
N GLY A 310 23.82 11.55 -17.53
CA GLY A 310 23.41 12.55 -16.55
C GLY A 310 23.78 12.17 -15.12
N LYS A 311 23.84 13.16 -14.21
CA LYS A 311 23.88 12.85 -12.77
C LYS A 311 22.57 12.12 -12.45
N PRO A 312 22.58 10.83 -12.05
CA PRO A 312 21.36 10.16 -11.62
C PRO A 312 20.77 11.03 -10.51
N LEU A 313 19.47 11.32 -10.61
CA LEU A 313 18.70 12.20 -9.73
C LEU A 313 19.24 12.16 -8.30
N SER A 314 20.19 13.03 -7.96
CA SER A 314 20.99 12.90 -6.73
C SER A 314 20.13 13.05 -5.48
N ALA A 315 18.94 13.64 -5.63
CA ALA A 315 17.91 13.79 -4.60
C ALA A 315 16.89 12.65 -4.57
N ALA A 316 16.74 11.85 -5.64
CA ALA A 316 15.73 10.81 -5.71
C ALA A 316 16.26 9.48 -5.15
N ARG A 317 15.51 8.87 -4.23
CA ARG A 317 15.77 7.53 -3.70
C ARG A 317 15.05 6.46 -4.53
N LEU A 318 15.21 6.53 -5.84
CA LEU A 318 14.65 5.54 -6.74
C LEU A 318 15.61 4.38 -6.92
N LEU A 319 15.10 3.17 -6.77
CA LEU A 319 15.82 1.94 -7.09
C LEU A 319 14.98 1.08 -8.04
N PHE A 320 15.63 0.12 -8.68
CA PHE A 320 14.92 -0.94 -9.39
C PHE A 320 14.84 -2.18 -8.50
N GLY A 321 14.16 -3.23 -8.95
CA GLY A 321 14.08 -4.48 -8.19
C GLY A 321 13.45 -5.58 -9.00
N TRP A 322 14.07 -6.76 -8.97
CA TRP A 322 13.61 -7.95 -9.66
C TRP A 322 12.73 -8.81 -8.76
N HIS A 323 11.54 -9.14 -9.24
CA HIS A 323 10.65 -10.09 -8.58
C HIS A 323 10.48 -11.34 -9.45
N GLY A 324 10.94 -12.49 -8.97
CA GLY A 324 10.72 -13.78 -9.63
C GLY A 324 9.28 -14.23 -9.41
N THR A 325 8.58 -14.57 -10.49
CA THR A 325 7.17 -14.97 -10.43
C THR A 325 6.86 -16.11 -11.38
N SER A 326 5.72 -16.77 -11.18
CA SER A 326 5.25 -17.78 -12.13
C SER A 326 4.56 -17.09 -13.32
N PRO A 327 4.73 -17.60 -14.56
CA PRO A 327 4.16 -17.00 -15.77
C PRO A 327 2.65 -16.72 -15.69
N ASP A 328 1.90 -17.63 -15.07
CA ASP A 328 0.45 -17.53 -14.86
C ASP A 328 0.02 -16.45 -13.85
N LYS A 329 0.96 -15.93 -13.04
CA LYS A 329 0.74 -14.87 -12.04
C LYS A 329 1.28 -13.51 -12.47
N VAL A 330 2.00 -13.42 -13.59
CA VAL A 330 2.56 -12.16 -14.12
C VAL A 330 1.50 -11.06 -14.18
N THR A 331 0.35 -11.33 -14.79
CA THR A 331 -0.73 -10.35 -14.93
C THR A 331 -1.26 -9.87 -13.57
N ALA A 332 -1.36 -10.76 -12.59
CA ALA A 332 -1.77 -10.40 -11.23
C ALA A 332 -0.70 -9.53 -10.54
N GLY A 333 0.57 -9.93 -10.61
CA GLY A 333 1.69 -9.15 -10.02
C GLY A 333 1.84 -7.76 -10.63
N CYS A 334 1.57 -7.61 -11.93
CA CYS A 334 1.55 -6.31 -12.59
C CYS A 334 0.35 -5.45 -12.17
N ARG A 335 -0.83 -6.07 -11.97
CA ARG A 335 -2.08 -5.36 -11.64
C ARG A 335 -2.13 -4.90 -10.19
N ASP A 336 -1.83 -5.81 -9.29
CA ASP A 336 -2.04 -5.65 -7.86
C ASP A 336 -0.77 -5.16 -7.16
N GLY A 337 0.35 -5.11 -7.89
CA GLY A 337 1.67 -5.02 -7.30
C GLY A 337 2.04 -6.32 -6.59
N PRO A 338 3.19 -6.38 -5.92
CA PRO A 338 3.49 -7.51 -5.06
C PRO A 338 2.50 -7.52 -3.89
N SER A 339 2.09 -8.71 -3.45
CA SER A 339 1.00 -8.86 -2.48
C SER A 339 1.35 -8.24 -1.12
N SER A 340 0.35 -7.67 -0.44
CA SER A 340 0.51 -7.21 0.94
C SER A 340 0.49 -8.40 1.90
N LEU A 341 1.53 -8.48 2.74
CA LEU A 341 1.69 -9.41 3.87
C LEU A 341 0.44 -9.60 4.74
N ARG A 342 -0.45 -8.61 4.81
CA ARG A 342 -1.62 -8.68 5.70
C ARG A 342 -2.67 -9.69 5.25
N ILE A 343 -2.62 -10.18 4.01
CA ILE A 343 -3.77 -10.84 3.38
C ILE A 343 -3.46 -12.25 2.84
N THR A 344 -2.20 -12.63 2.55
CA THR A 344 -1.99 -13.74 1.59
C THR A 344 -1.25 -15.02 2.03
N ASP A 345 -0.18 -15.05 2.86
CA ASP A 345 0.35 -16.37 3.32
C ASP A 345 1.53 -16.33 4.32
N SER A 346 1.74 -17.42 5.05
CA SER A 346 2.87 -17.71 5.95
C SER A 346 3.75 -18.86 5.42
N GLY A 347 4.69 -18.56 4.52
CA GLY A 347 5.82 -19.44 4.13
C GLY A 347 7.15 -18.68 4.06
N PHE A 348 8.31 -19.36 4.02
CA PHE A 348 9.66 -18.75 3.90
C PHE A 348 9.74 -17.80 2.68
N PHE A 349 10.32 -16.59 2.83
CA PHE A 349 10.03 -15.40 1.99
C PHE A 349 8.57 -14.92 2.11
N GLY A 350 8.03 -14.97 3.32
CA GLY A 350 6.62 -14.75 3.61
C GLY A 350 6.17 -13.40 3.10
N SER A 351 5.30 -13.43 2.09
CA SER A 351 4.41 -12.43 1.47
C SER A 351 4.68 -10.91 1.67
N GLY A 352 5.91 -10.52 1.99
CA GLY A 352 6.47 -9.19 1.85
C GLY A 352 6.58 -8.85 0.38
N LEU A 353 6.69 -7.56 0.08
CA LEU A 353 7.11 -7.14 -1.25
C LEU A 353 8.58 -7.60 -1.42
N TYR A 354 8.79 -8.84 -1.89
CA TYR A 354 10.12 -9.39 -2.11
C TYR A 354 10.67 -8.91 -3.46
N PHE A 355 11.84 -8.27 -3.40
CA PHE A 355 12.58 -7.80 -4.56
C PHE A 355 14.07 -8.08 -4.39
N ALA A 356 14.73 -8.47 -5.48
CA ALA A 356 16.18 -8.69 -5.55
C ALA A 356 16.88 -7.58 -6.34
N LEU A 357 18.12 -7.24 -5.97
CA LEU A 357 19.02 -6.49 -6.86
C LEU A 357 19.40 -7.32 -8.09
N GLU A 358 19.66 -8.61 -7.88
CA GLU A 358 20.21 -9.50 -8.89
C GLU A 358 19.10 -10.31 -9.55
N ALA A 359 18.99 -10.18 -10.87
CA ALA A 359 18.04 -10.95 -11.67
C ALA A 359 18.26 -12.48 -11.50
N GLU A 360 19.51 -12.93 -11.39
CA GLU A 360 19.83 -14.35 -11.13
C GLU A 360 19.20 -14.88 -9.86
N TYR A 361 19.25 -14.08 -8.79
CA TYR A 361 18.65 -14.46 -7.53
C TYR A 361 17.13 -14.54 -7.65
N ALA A 362 16.48 -13.54 -8.26
CA ALA A 362 15.05 -13.57 -8.53
C ALA A 362 14.64 -14.80 -9.37
N LEU A 363 15.45 -15.19 -10.35
CA LEU A 363 15.18 -16.32 -11.24
C LEU A 363 15.16 -17.68 -10.52
N ARG A 364 15.91 -17.84 -9.42
CA ARG A 364 15.90 -19.07 -8.60
C ARG A 364 14.50 -19.39 -8.07
N TYR A 365 13.72 -18.35 -7.80
CA TYR A 365 12.35 -18.45 -7.27
C TYR A 365 11.28 -18.32 -8.35
N SER A 366 11.67 -18.13 -9.61
CA SER A 366 10.74 -18.15 -10.74
C SER A 366 10.54 -19.58 -11.25
N PRO A 367 9.32 -20.14 -11.14
CA PRO A 367 9.00 -21.44 -11.73
C PRO A 367 9.10 -21.40 -13.25
N GLN A 368 9.49 -22.53 -13.85
CA GLN A 368 9.55 -22.69 -15.29
C GLN A 368 8.17 -22.98 -15.88
N ASP A 369 7.84 -22.29 -16.96
CA ASP A 369 6.67 -22.57 -17.79
C ASP A 369 6.80 -23.97 -18.44
N PRO A 370 5.85 -24.88 -18.21
CA PRO A 370 5.92 -26.24 -18.78
C PRO A 370 5.81 -26.27 -20.31
N ALA A 371 5.15 -25.30 -20.94
CA ALA A 371 4.91 -25.26 -22.37
C ALA A 371 6.06 -24.60 -23.14
N THR A 372 6.61 -23.51 -22.60
CA THR A 372 7.65 -22.72 -23.30
C THR A 372 9.06 -22.99 -22.79
N GLY A 373 9.18 -23.53 -21.57
CA GLY A 373 10.46 -23.67 -20.87
C GLY A 373 11.03 -22.34 -20.38
N GLU A 374 10.27 -21.24 -20.46
CA GLU A 374 10.70 -19.92 -20.01
C GLU A 374 10.41 -19.72 -18.52
N ARG A 375 11.17 -18.83 -17.88
CA ARG A 375 10.93 -18.32 -16.52
C ARG A 375 10.63 -16.84 -16.61
N ALA A 376 9.78 -16.33 -15.72
CA ALA A 376 9.29 -14.95 -15.74
C ALA A 376 9.78 -14.15 -14.52
N MET A 377 10.29 -12.95 -14.78
CA MET A 377 10.63 -11.98 -13.74
C MET A 377 9.98 -10.65 -14.06
N ILE A 378 9.57 -9.91 -13.03
CA ILE A 378 9.05 -8.55 -13.16
C ILE A 378 10.11 -7.58 -12.63
N LEU A 379 10.47 -6.59 -13.44
CA LEU A 379 11.28 -5.44 -13.04
C LEU A 379 10.34 -4.35 -12.49
N PHE A 380 10.58 -3.94 -11.24
CA PHE A 380 9.87 -2.84 -10.59
C PHE A 380 10.77 -1.61 -10.42
N ALA A 381 10.16 -0.43 -10.49
CA ALA A 381 10.69 0.82 -9.94
C ALA A 381 10.18 0.98 -8.50
N ILE A 382 11.06 1.38 -7.60
CA ILE A 382 10.81 1.42 -6.16
C ILE A 382 11.21 2.80 -5.62
N SER A 383 10.27 3.48 -4.97
CA SER A 383 10.50 4.74 -4.26
C SER A 383 10.81 4.47 -2.79
N VAL A 384 12.07 4.64 -2.40
CA VAL A 384 12.57 4.33 -1.06
C VAL A 384 12.20 5.43 -0.06
N VAL A 385 11.62 5.03 1.07
CA VAL A 385 11.28 5.96 2.17
C VAL A 385 12.43 6.07 3.16
N GLU A 386 12.99 4.94 3.59
CA GLU A 386 14.09 4.93 4.57
C GLU A 386 15.06 3.79 4.24
N PRO A 387 16.31 4.07 3.86
CA PRO A 387 17.34 3.05 3.80
C PRO A 387 17.83 2.73 5.21
N LYS A 388 17.99 1.44 5.53
CA LYS A 388 18.63 0.99 6.77
C LYS A 388 19.88 0.19 6.41
N VAL A 389 21.01 0.62 6.95
CA VAL A 389 22.25 -0.14 6.75
C VAL A 389 22.23 -1.32 7.71
N ILE A 390 22.24 -2.52 7.15
CA ILE A 390 22.44 -3.77 7.87
C ILE A 390 23.88 -4.22 7.65
N THR A 391 24.59 -4.62 8.70
CA THR A 391 25.98 -5.11 8.58
C THR A 391 26.16 -6.48 9.23
N PRO A 392 27.11 -7.32 8.75
CA PRO A 392 27.39 -8.61 9.39
C PRO A 392 27.87 -8.45 10.85
N GLU A 393 28.52 -7.33 11.16
CA GLU A 393 29.10 -7.10 12.48
C GLU A 393 28.03 -6.79 13.53
N SER A 394 26.96 -6.11 13.13
CA SER A 394 25.92 -5.57 14.02
C SER A 394 24.64 -6.39 14.02
N ASP A 395 24.27 -6.97 12.88
CA ASP A 395 22.96 -7.61 12.71
C ASP A 395 23.02 -9.12 12.50
N TYR A 396 24.21 -9.70 12.31
CA TYR A 396 24.38 -11.14 12.10
C TYR A 396 24.95 -11.86 13.31
N ARG A 397 24.61 -13.15 13.41
CA ARG A 397 25.11 -14.04 14.46
C ARG A 397 26.58 -14.39 14.20
N ARG A 398 27.47 -13.85 15.03
CA ARG A 398 28.91 -14.16 15.00
C ARG A 398 29.24 -15.60 15.39
N VAL A 399 28.41 -16.21 16.22
CA VAL A 399 28.58 -17.58 16.73
C VAL A 399 27.35 -18.39 16.32
N GLU A 400 27.58 -19.60 15.80
CA GLU A 400 26.51 -20.54 15.51
C GLU A 400 25.81 -20.94 16.81
N ASP A 401 24.49 -20.74 16.86
CA ASP A 401 23.65 -21.18 17.97
C ASP A 401 23.28 -22.66 17.75
N PRO A 402 23.72 -23.59 18.62
CA PRO A 402 23.44 -25.02 18.45
C PRO A 402 21.94 -25.37 18.47
N SER A 403 21.10 -24.52 19.07
CA SER A 403 19.65 -24.72 19.09
C SER A 403 18.98 -24.29 17.78
N THR A 404 19.60 -23.36 17.05
CA THR A 404 19.11 -22.83 15.78
C THR A 404 20.25 -22.64 14.77
N PRO A 405 20.97 -23.73 14.41
CA PRO A 405 22.08 -23.66 13.44
C PRO A 405 21.58 -23.20 12.07
N HIS A 406 20.30 -23.46 11.81
CA HIS A 406 19.58 -22.97 10.64
C HIS A 406 19.31 -21.44 10.63
N LEU A 407 19.83 -20.68 11.58
CA LEU A 407 19.82 -19.21 11.55
C LEU A 407 21.23 -18.62 11.47
N HIS A 408 22.27 -19.46 11.51
CA HIS A 408 23.62 -19.01 11.26
C HIS A 408 23.76 -18.60 9.79
N GLY A 409 24.30 -17.40 9.54
CA GLY A 409 24.33 -16.78 8.21
C GLY A 409 23.11 -15.93 7.84
N PHE A 410 22.19 -15.67 8.76
CA PHE A 410 21.04 -14.77 8.54
C PHE A 410 21.07 -13.59 9.52
N SER A 411 20.50 -12.45 9.11
CA SER A 411 20.38 -11.29 9.99
C SER A 411 19.38 -11.57 11.12
N GLN A 412 19.43 -10.80 12.20
CA GLN A 412 18.48 -10.89 13.31
C GLN A 412 17.04 -10.54 12.92
N TYR A 413 16.84 -9.88 11.77
CA TYR A 413 15.52 -9.56 11.21
C TYR A 413 14.94 -10.72 10.39
N TYR A 414 15.74 -11.76 10.13
CA TYR A 414 15.27 -12.97 9.48
C TYR A 414 14.41 -13.81 10.44
N SER A 415 13.14 -14.01 10.09
CA SER A 415 12.27 -14.93 10.83
C SER A 415 12.18 -16.29 10.15
N CYS A 416 12.58 -17.35 10.87
CA CYS A 416 12.35 -18.73 10.44
C CYS A 416 10.90 -19.20 10.63
N ASN A 417 10.07 -18.42 11.31
CA ASN A 417 8.65 -18.73 11.47
C ASN A 417 7.85 -17.74 10.62
N PRO A 418 7.15 -18.20 9.58
CA PRO A 418 6.50 -17.32 8.63
C PRO A 418 5.26 -16.60 9.20
N THR A 419 4.86 -16.91 10.43
CA THR A 419 3.78 -16.22 11.16
C THR A 419 4.30 -15.11 12.09
N THR A 420 5.58 -15.17 12.49
CA THR A 420 6.21 -14.13 13.31
C THR A 420 7.08 -13.25 12.42
N ARG A 421 6.91 -11.93 12.53
CA ARG A 421 7.66 -10.96 11.73
C ARG A 421 8.62 -10.22 12.65
N VAL A 422 9.83 -9.95 12.16
CA VAL A 422 10.79 -9.06 12.83
C VAL A 422 10.94 -7.82 11.95
N PRO A 423 10.16 -6.75 12.18
CA PRO A 423 10.22 -5.56 11.35
C PRO A 423 11.53 -4.80 11.60
N LEU A 424 12.16 -4.33 10.52
CA LEU A 424 13.35 -3.47 10.60
C LEU A 424 13.03 -2.09 11.24
N ALA A 425 11.80 -1.62 11.08
CA ALA A 425 11.29 -0.40 11.69
C ALA A 425 9.77 -0.47 11.90
N HIS A 426 9.30 0.09 13.02
CA HIS A 426 7.88 0.09 13.35
C HIS A 426 7.06 0.96 12.39
N GLY A 427 5.90 0.48 11.94
CA GLY A 427 4.97 1.24 11.09
C GLY A 427 5.26 1.18 9.58
N TYR A 428 6.20 0.35 9.15
CA TYR A 428 6.50 0.11 7.75
C TYR A 428 5.99 -1.27 7.30
N ASP A 429 5.36 -1.32 6.12
CA ASP A 429 4.64 -2.51 5.66
C ASP A 429 5.51 -3.47 4.82
N SER A 430 6.72 -3.06 4.42
CA SER A 430 7.53 -3.78 3.44
C SER A 430 9.05 -3.49 3.54
N HIS A 431 9.84 -4.53 3.24
CA HIS A 431 11.31 -4.52 3.28
C HIS A 431 11.88 -5.06 1.97
N PHE A 432 12.94 -4.42 1.49
CA PHE A 432 13.65 -4.74 0.26
C PHE A 432 15.03 -5.24 0.62
N ILE A 433 15.44 -6.39 0.09
CA ILE A 433 16.68 -7.04 0.47
C ILE A 433 17.56 -7.16 -0.78
N PRO A 434 18.62 -6.34 -0.90
CA PRO A 434 19.72 -6.65 -1.79
C PRO A 434 20.39 -7.96 -1.37
N VAL A 435 20.12 -9.03 -2.12
CA VAL A 435 20.74 -10.34 -1.90
C VAL A 435 21.91 -10.53 -2.86
N LYS A 436 23.03 -10.99 -2.31
CA LYS A 436 24.19 -11.48 -3.05
C LYS A 436 24.38 -12.97 -2.77
N ASN A 437 24.74 -13.73 -3.79
CA ASN A 437 24.96 -15.17 -3.66
C ASN A 437 26.34 -15.48 -3.04
N TYR A 438 26.34 -16.06 -1.84
CA TYR A 438 27.55 -16.58 -1.17
C TYR A 438 27.61 -18.11 -1.11
N GLU A 439 26.64 -18.78 -1.76
CA GLU A 439 26.52 -20.24 -1.75
C GLU A 439 26.52 -20.76 -0.30
N CYS A 440 27.30 -21.81 -0.01
CA CYS A 440 27.39 -22.41 1.31
C CYS A 440 28.54 -21.82 2.15
N THR A 441 28.83 -20.51 2.05
CA THR A 441 29.94 -19.88 2.77
C THR A 441 29.48 -18.65 3.56
N HIS A 442 29.76 -18.63 4.86
CA HIS A 442 29.48 -17.49 5.72
C HIS A 442 30.42 -16.30 5.34
N PRO A 443 29.91 -15.14 4.92
CA PRO A 443 30.66 -14.02 4.38
C PRO A 443 31.51 -13.26 5.39
N LEU A 444 31.16 -13.29 6.68
CA LEU A 444 32.00 -12.66 7.71
C LEU A 444 33.15 -13.57 8.17
N THR A 445 32.94 -14.88 8.18
CA THR A 445 33.87 -15.84 8.83
C THR A 445 34.56 -16.76 7.83
N GLY A 446 34.09 -16.80 6.58
CA GLY A 446 34.51 -17.76 5.56
C GLY A 446 34.13 -19.21 5.85
N LEU A 447 33.33 -19.47 6.90
CA LEU A 447 32.99 -20.82 7.31
C LEU A 447 32.01 -21.48 6.34
N ALA A 448 32.28 -22.73 5.98
CA ALA A 448 31.35 -23.52 5.20
C ALA A 448 30.09 -23.83 6.03
N THR A 449 28.92 -23.51 5.48
CA THR A 449 27.61 -23.79 6.07
C THR A 449 26.99 -25.02 5.40
N SER A 450 26.14 -25.75 6.11
CA SER A 450 25.49 -26.96 5.56
C SER A 450 24.39 -26.67 4.53
N ARG A 451 24.23 -25.42 4.11
CA ARG A 451 23.14 -24.90 3.29
C ARG A 451 23.52 -23.57 2.67
N ASP A 452 22.84 -23.22 1.59
CA ASP A 452 22.99 -21.93 0.93
C ASP A 452 22.60 -20.80 1.90
N VAL A 453 23.53 -19.88 2.12
CA VAL A 453 23.36 -18.67 2.93
C VAL A 453 23.25 -17.48 1.99
N GLY A 454 22.18 -17.41 1.20
CA GLY A 454 21.84 -16.19 0.45
C GLY A 454 21.83 -15.00 1.40
N TYR A 455 22.76 -14.07 1.24
CA TYR A 455 23.15 -13.14 2.30
C TYR A 455 22.59 -11.74 2.08
N GLN A 456 22.36 -11.03 3.20
CA GLN A 456 21.88 -9.65 3.27
C GLN A 456 22.92 -8.73 3.96
N ALA A 457 24.23 -8.99 3.91
CA ALA A 457 25.26 -7.98 4.18
C ALA A 457 26.72 -8.40 3.89
N VAL A 458 27.60 -7.41 3.63
CA VAL A 458 29.07 -7.51 3.44
C VAL A 458 29.82 -6.73 4.53
N ASP A 459 31.04 -7.19 4.86
CA ASP A 459 31.95 -6.73 5.94
C ASP A 459 32.35 -5.24 5.88
N GLU A 460 32.21 -4.56 7.03
CA GLU A 460 32.55 -3.15 7.28
C GLU A 460 34.06 -2.85 7.11
N SER A 461 34.94 -3.84 7.35
CA SER A 461 36.41 -3.67 7.34
C SER A 461 37.01 -3.27 5.99
N SER A 462 36.23 -3.41 4.92
CA SER A 462 36.60 -3.07 3.55
C SER A 462 36.28 -1.62 3.14
N GLY A 463 35.62 -0.83 4.00
CA GLY A 463 35.03 0.45 3.61
C GLY A 463 33.83 0.33 2.64
N ALA A 464 33.29 -0.89 2.48
CA ALA A 464 32.28 -1.25 1.47
C ALA A 464 30.94 -1.73 2.07
N ALA A 465 30.58 -1.35 3.30
CA ALA A 465 29.27 -1.71 3.87
C ALA A 465 28.12 -1.17 2.98
N GLU A 466 27.38 -2.00 2.25
CA GLU A 466 26.24 -1.55 1.44
C GLU A 466 24.97 -1.41 2.31
N ALA A 467 24.00 -0.60 1.91
CA ALA A 467 22.71 -0.61 2.60
C ALA A 467 22.00 -1.90 2.23
N HIS A 468 21.94 -2.87 3.14
CA HIS A 468 21.51 -4.22 2.77
C HIS A 468 20.05 -4.57 3.06
N GLU A 469 19.27 -3.63 3.63
CA GLU A 469 17.83 -3.76 3.69
C GLU A 469 17.16 -2.38 3.65
N ILE A 470 16.17 -2.20 2.78
CA ILE A 470 15.56 -0.91 2.53
C ILE A 470 14.10 -0.97 2.92
N VAL A 471 13.64 0.06 3.60
CA VAL A 471 12.26 0.15 4.05
C VAL A 471 11.44 0.95 3.05
N ILE A 472 10.33 0.37 2.62
CA ILE A 472 9.36 1.01 1.72
C ILE A 472 8.04 1.17 2.48
N GLY A 473 7.61 2.41 2.65
CA GLY A 473 6.46 2.75 3.50
C GLY A 473 5.09 2.35 2.98
N SER A 474 4.98 1.79 1.77
CA SER A 474 3.73 1.24 1.22
C SER A 474 3.97 0.48 -0.10
N CYS A 475 3.09 -0.47 -0.44
CA CYS A 475 3.07 -1.13 -1.75
C CYS A 475 2.84 -0.18 -2.93
N PHE A 476 2.20 0.97 -2.71
CA PHE A 476 2.02 2.00 -3.74
C PHE A 476 3.31 2.71 -4.15
N ARG A 477 4.42 2.43 -3.45
CA ARG A 477 5.77 2.92 -3.80
C ARG A 477 6.53 1.95 -4.71
N CYS A 478 5.87 0.93 -5.23
CA CYS A 478 6.43 -0.02 -6.20
C CYS A 478 5.61 0.04 -7.49
N PHE A 479 6.30 0.10 -8.63
CA PHE A 479 5.68 0.23 -9.94
C PHE A 479 6.29 -0.77 -10.92
N PRO A 480 5.54 -1.74 -11.48
CA PRO A 480 6.08 -2.68 -12.45
C PRO A 480 6.34 -1.96 -13.76
N ILE A 481 7.51 -2.20 -14.36
CA ILE A 481 7.94 -1.49 -15.57
C ILE A 481 8.14 -2.43 -16.76
N ALA A 482 8.65 -3.63 -16.50
CA ALA A 482 8.84 -4.64 -17.54
C ALA A 482 8.71 -6.06 -16.97
N VAL A 483 8.32 -7.00 -17.83
CA VAL A 483 8.40 -8.43 -17.58
C VAL A 483 9.47 -9.00 -18.49
N VAL A 484 10.37 -9.80 -17.93
CA VAL A 484 11.49 -10.40 -18.64
C VAL A 484 11.30 -11.91 -18.62
N TYR A 485 11.27 -12.51 -19.81
CA TYR A 485 11.25 -13.95 -19.98
C TYR A 485 12.65 -14.45 -20.32
N VAL A 486 13.15 -15.38 -19.51
CA VAL A 486 14.49 -15.96 -19.64
C VAL A 486 14.34 -17.45 -19.91
N LYS A 487 15.12 -17.98 -20.86
CA LYS A 487 15.17 -19.43 -21.11
C LYS A 487 16.39 -20.02 -20.41
N ALA A 488 16.16 -21.11 -19.66
CA ALA A 488 17.21 -21.86 -18.96
C ALA A 488 18.28 -22.39 -19.90
#